data_AF-A0A9D2F1D1-F1
#
_entry.id   AF-A0A9D2F1D1-F1
#
_cell.length_a   1.000
_cell.length_b   1.000
_cell.length_c   1.000
_cell.angle_alpha   90.00
_cell.angle_beta   90.00
_cell.angle_gamma   90.00
#
_symmetry.space_group_name_H-M   'P 1'
#
loop_
_entity.id
_entity.type
_entity.pdbx_description
1 polymer ?
#
loop_
_entity_poly.entity_id
_entity_poly.type
_entity_poly.pdbx_seq_one_letter_code
_entity_poly.pdbx_strand_id
1 'polypeptide(L)'
;TTAGFAAATGGYLALLDHDDVLYPNALFECVQTIQKTGADFVYSDEIVLSADLKQLGGYHFKPDFAPDYLRGVNFITHLAVFSRPLLDAAGAYESREFDGAQDHDLILRLTEKAQKIEHIKQVLYIWRGHAGSTAAGMEAKPYAIAAGERAIDAQLQRLGLPGRAMAVPDAPGAFQVRYELTGQPLISVLIPNKDHTDDLNRCLTSLYKNAGYDNFEVLVIENNSTDPDTEAYYQTLPRRFDRCRVVRYQGPFNFSAINNFGARFAKGEHLLLLNNDIEVLSGDFLRELLSYSQRPDVGAVGAKLYYPDDTIQHAGVLMGINGSAGHSHKSYPRTAVGDMYRLVTTQNYMAVTGACLMTKTALYKGAGGLDEEKFAVAYNDVDYCMKLWQQGLLNVYTPRAEAYHYESKSRGLDTLSENARRYEREKANFYAKYQPYIDNYDPYYNPHFNNLFENFGLK
;
A
#
# COMPACT_ATOMS: atom_id res chain seq x y z
N THR A 1 32.38 0.42 5.37
CA THR A 1 31.81 0.68 6.70
C THR A 1 32.19 -0.33 7.77
N THR A 2 32.35 -1.63 7.46
CA THR A 2 32.66 -2.71 8.43
C THR A 2 33.80 -2.41 9.43
N ALA A 3 34.92 -1.84 8.98
CA ALA A 3 36.02 -1.48 9.88
C ALA A 3 35.60 -0.41 10.92
N GLY A 4 34.70 0.51 10.53
CA GLY A 4 34.12 1.50 11.43
C GLY A 4 33.23 0.87 12.50
N PHE A 5 32.44 -0.15 12.16
CA PHE A 5 31.63 -0.90 13.14
C PHE A 5 32.48 -1.55 14.24
N ALA A 6 33.64 -2.11 13.85
CA ALA A 6 34.59 -2.73 14.77
C ALA A 6 35.32 -1.71 15.65
N ALA A 7 35.61 -0.51 15.12
CA ALA A 7 36.31 0.53 15.86
C ALA A 7 35.40 1.34 16.80
N ALA A 8 34.11 1.45 16.48
CA ALA A 8 33.16 2.24 17.27
C ALA A 8 32.99 1.66 18.69
N THR A 9 32.97 2.51 19.71
CA THR A 9 32.81 2.09 21.13
C THR A 9 31.45 2.49 21.73
N GLY A 10 30.62 3.22 20.98
CA GLY A 10 29.29 3.65 21.41
C GLY A 10 28.29 2.49 21.51
N GLY A 11 27.26 2.69 22.35
CA GLY A 11 26.11 1.78 22.45
C GLY A 11 25.14 1.88 21.27
N TYR A 12 25.22 2.99 20.52
CA TYR A 12 24.52 3.22 19.25
C TYR A 12 25.52 3.67 18.19
N LEU A 13 25.21 3.35 16.94
CA LEU A 13 25.98 3.71 15.76
C LEU A 13 25.10 4.53 14.82
N ALA A 14 25.69 5.50 14.15
CA ALA A 14 25.05 6.30 13.11
C ALA A 14 25.84 6.15 11.81
N LEU A 15 25.12 5.96 10.70
CA LEU A 15 25.73 6.00 9.36
C LEU A 15 25.77 7.45 8.87
N LEU A 16 26.92 7.84 8.33
CA LEU A 16 27.16 9.17 7.78
C LEU A 16 28.12 9.05 6.62
N ASP A 17 27.68 9.50 5.46
CA ASP A 17 28.55 9.69 4.31
C ASP A 17 29.48 10.89 4.55
N HIS A 18 30.76 10.72 4.22
CA HIS A 18 31.83 11.70 4.48
C HIS A 18 31.60 13.08 3.83
N ASP A 19 30.70 13.12 2.86
CA ASP A 19 30.32 14.25 2.03
C ASP A 19 28.98 14.89 2.41
N ASP A 20 28.24 14.29 3.33
CA ASP A 20 26.95 14.77 3.77
C ASP A 20 27.03 15.63 5.03
N VAL A 21 25.93 16.30 5.37
CA VAL A 21 25.90 17.27 6.47
C VAL A 21 24.77 16.93 7.44
N LEU A 22 25.10 16.91 8.73
CA LEU A 22 24.12 16.82 9.81
C LEU A 22 23.62 18.20 10.21
N TYR A 23 22.34 18.30 10.53
CA TYR A 23 21.84 19.48 11.25
C TYR A 23 22.45 19.52 12.66
N PRO A 24 22.70 20.72 13.24
CA PRO A 24 23.37 20.84 14.54
C PRO A 24 22.68 20.07 15.69
N ASN A 25 21.36 19.89 15.63
CA ASN A 25 20.57 19.13 16.61
C ASN A 25 20.37 17.65 16.26
N ALA A 26 20.87 17.15 15.11
CA ALA A 26 20.56 15.81 14.62
C ALA A 26 20.83 14.69 15.64
N LEU A 27 22.03 14.68 16.24
CA LEU A 27 22.38 13.68 17.25
C LEU A 27 21.57 13.83 18.55
N PHE A 28 21.23 15.07 18.93
CA PHE A 28 20.39 15.34 20.09
C PHE A 28 18.99 14.74 19.91
N GLU A 29 18.33 15.01 18.78
CA GLU A 29 17.00 14.48 18.47
C GLU A 29 17.00 12.94 18.42
N CYS A 30 18.05 12.34 17.85
CA CYS A 30 18.23 10.89 17.83
C CYS A 30 18.30 10.31 19.24
N VAL A 31 19.20 10.83 20.09
CA VAL A 31 19.38 10.34 21.47
C VAL A 31 18.13 10.61 22.30
N GLN A 32 17.50 11.77 22.16
CA GLN A 32 16.26 12.11 22.87
C GLN A 32 15.15 11.13 22.50
N THR A 33 15.00 10.80 21.22
CA THR A 33 14.02 9.81 20.75
C THR A 33 14.31 8.44 21.34
N ILE A 34 15.56 7.96 21.24
CA ILE A 34 16.00 6.68 21.83
C ILE A 34 15.67 6.62 23.33
N GLN A 35 16.01 7.65 24.09
CA GLN A 35 15.77 7.68 25.54
C GLN A 35 14.29 7.72 25.90
N LYS A 36 13.47 8.43 25.11
CA LYS A 36 12.04 8.57 25.34
C LYS A 36 11.27 7.30 25.01
N THR A 37 11.67 6.61 23.93
CA THR A 37 10.88 5.51 23.37
C THR A 37 11.49 4.14 23.63
N GLY A 38 12.79 4.06 23.91
CA GLY A 38 13.54 2.80 23.96
C GLY A 38 13.83 2.20 22.58
N ALA A 39 13.80 3.01 21.52
CA ALA A 39 14.06 2.54 20.16
C ALA A 39 15.46 1.93 20.01
N ASP A 40 15.53 0.81 19.30
CA ASP A 40 16.78 0.18 18.89
C ASP A 40 17.17 0.53 17.45
N PHE A 41 16.27 1.15 16.68
CA PHE A 41 16.51 1.76 15.38
C PHE A 41 15.78 3.10 15.27
N VAL A 42 16.46 4.15 14.82
CA VAL A 42 15.89 5.47 14.55
C VAL A 42 16.33 5.96 13.17
N TYR A 43 15.42 6.61 12.44
CA TYR A 43 15.77 7.34 11.22
C TYR A 43 15.06 8.70 11.14
N SER A 44 15.55 9.59 10.27
CA SER A 44 14.98 10.93 10.08
C SER A 44 14.63 11.23 8.63
N ASP A 45 13.82 12.26 8.44
CA ASP A 45 13.68 12.93 7.15
C ASP A 45 15.02 13.57 6.71
N GLU A 46 15.13 13.81 5.42
CA GLU A 46 16.32 14.42 4.80
C GLU A 46 15.94 15.38 3.67
N ILE A 47 16.89 16.20 3.27
CA ILE A 47 16.83 16.98 2.03
C ILE A 47 18.03 16.66 1.15
N VAL A 48 17.84 16.80 -0.16
CA VAL A 48 18.93 16.72 -1.13
C VAL A 48 19.37 18.14 -1.47
N LEU A 49 20.65 18.46 -1.31
CA LEU A 49 21.25 19.72 -1.77
C LEU A 49 22.33 19.47 -2.83
N SER A 50 22.60 20.46 -3.68
CA SER A 50 23.74 20.45 -4.60
C SER A 50 25.08 20.28 -3.87
N ALA A 51 26.12 19.87 -4.61
CA ALA A 51 27.48 19.71 -4.08
C ALA A 51 28.04 20.92 -3.31
N ASP A 52 27.62 22.14 -3.64
CA ASP A 52 28.01 23.37 -2.96
C ASP A 52 27.04 23.81 -1.85
N LEU A 53 26.03 22.99 -1.56
CA LEU A 53 24.98 23.18 -0.55
C LEU A 53 24.10 24.41 -0.78
N LYS A 54 24.01 24.91 -2.02
CA LYS A 54 23.26 26.15 -2.32
C LYS A 54 21.91 25.92 -2.98
N GLN A 55 21.73 24.81 -3.68
CA GLN A 55 20.49 24.53 -4.42
C GLN A 55 19.80 23.32 -3.82
N LEU A 56 18.50 23.48 -3.55
CA LEU A 56 17.64 22.39 -3.13
C LEU A 56 17.33 21.48 -4.32
N GLY A 57 17.69 20.21 -4.21
CA GLY A 57 17.35 19.16 -5.17
C GLY A 57 16.01 18.48 -4.85
N GLY A 58 15.64 18.36 -3.58
CA GLY A 58 14.36 17.78 -3.18
C GLY A 58 14.21 17.60 -1.66
N TYR A 59 12.98 17.36 -1.23
CA TYR A 59 12.64 16.93 0.12
C TYR A 59 12.36 15.44 0.11
N HIS A 60 12.89 14.70 1.07
CA HIS A 60 12.55 13.29 1.29
C HIS A 60 11.84 13.19 2.64
N PHE A 61 10.53 13.48 2.61
CA PHE A 61 9.64 13.34 3.74
C PHE A 61 9.11 11.90 3.80
N LYS A 62 9.68 11.13 4.71
CA LYS A 62 9.53 9.68 4.81
C LYS A 62 8.25 9.32 5.59
N PRO A 63 7.63 8.16 5.33
CA PRO A 63 6.65 7.59 6.25
C PRO A 63 7.34 6.97 7.47
N ASP A 64 6.54 6.61 8.46
CA ASP A 64 6.91 5.62 9.47
C ASP A 64 7.14 4.25 8.81
N PHE A 65 7.74 3.32 9.55
CA PHE A 65 8.28 2.08 9.00
C PHE A 65 7.22 1.28 8.22
N ALA A 66 7.50 1.05 6.94
CA ALA A 66 6.65 0.34 5.99
C ALA A 66 7.48 -0.74 5.29
N PRO A 67 7.37 -2.02 5.68
CA PRO A 67 8.27 -3.07 5.22
C PRO A 67 8.17 -3.34 3.71
N ASP A 68 6.97 -3.24 3.12
CA ASP A 68 6.80 -3.45 1.68
C ASP A 68 7.33 -2.28 0.87
N TYR A 69 7.20 -1.04 1.40
CA TYR A 69 7.82 0.11 0.77
C TYR A 69 9.35 0.06 0.87
N LEU A 70 9.90 -0.37 2.00
CA LEU A 70 11.35 -0.52 2.17
C LEU A 70 11.92 -1.53 1.16
N ARG A 71 11.20 -2.61 0.83
CA ARG A 71 11.61 -3.52 -0.24
C ARG A 71 11.50 -2.87 -1.62
N GLY A 72 10.53 -1.99 -1.82
CA GLY A 72 10.36 -1.26 -3.07
C GLY A 72 11.47 -0.23 -3.30
N VAL A 73 11.82 0.56 -2.30
CA VAL A 73 12.87 1.59 -2.34
C VAL A 73 13.50 1.64 -0.96
N ASN A 74 14.83 1.76 -0.89
CA ASN A 74 15.50 2.12 0.35
C ASN A 74 15.16 3.57 0.74
N PHE A 75 13.98 3.82 1.33
CA PHE A 75 13.54 5.17 1.69
C PHE A 75 14.13 5.64 3.03
N ILE A 76 14.71 4.74 3.84
CA ILE A 76 15.28 5.07 5.14
C ILE A 76 16.63 5.77 4.98
N THR A 77 17.50 5.23 4.11
CA THR A 77 18.84 5.78 3.80
C THR A 77 19.55 6.31 5.05
N HIS A 78 19.77 7.62 5.10
CA HIS A 78 20.44 8.35 6.16
C HIS A 78 19.46 9.38 6.75
N LEU A 79 19.60 9.88 7.98
CA LEU A 79 20.47 9.42 9.05
C LEU A 79 19.85 8.19 9.72
N ALA A 80 20.44 7.01 9.53
CA ALA A 80 20.04 5.80 10.25
C ALA A 80 20.92 5.62 11.50
N VAL A 81 20.28 5.48 12.66
CA VAL A 81 20.92 5.27 13.96
C VAL A 81 20.38 4.00 14.59
N PHE A 82 21.24 3.06 14.95
CA PHE A 82 20.83 1.76 15.49
C PHE A 82 21.72 1.32 16.65
N SER A 83 21.13 0.54 17.54
CA SER A 83 21.84 0.02 18.72
C SER A 83 22.91 -0.99 18.30
N ARG A 84 24.00 -1.06 19.07
CA ARG A 84 25.02 -2.09 18.89
C ARG A 84 24.44 -3.52 18.99
N PRO A 85 23.61 -3.86 20.00
CA PRO A 85 22.98 -5.18 20.05
C PRO A 85 22.16 -5.51 18.79
N LEU A 86 21.49 -4.52 18.21
CA LEU A 86 20.74 -4.71 16.97
C LEU A 86 21.66 -4.99 15.79
N LEU A 87 22.75 -4.22 15.64
CA LEU A 87 23.75 -4.46 14.60
C LEU A 87 24.37 -5.86 14.72
N ASP A 88 24.72 -6.27 15.95
CA ASP A 88 25.31 -7.58 16.21
C ASP A 88 24.33 -8.70 15.83
N ALA A 89 23.04 -8.55 16.14
CA ALA A 89 21.98 -9.49 15.76
C ALA A 89 21.69 -9.53 14.24
N ALA A 90 21.85 -8.39 13.55
CA ALA A 90 21.68 -8.26 12.10
C ALA A 90 22.91 -8.71 11.29
N GLY A 91 24.05 -8.88 11.96
CA GLY A 91 25.36 -9.12 11.34
C GLY A 91 26.11 -7.82 11.09
N ALA A 92 27.19 -7.59 11.84
CA ALA A 92 28.00 -6.37 11.79
C ALA A 92 28.98 -6.33 10.59
N TYR A 93 28.47 -6.50 9.37
CA TYR A 93 29.28 -6.51 8.15
C TYR A 93 28.55 -5.95 6.94
N GLU A 94 29.34 -5.57 5.93
CA GLU A 94 28.94 -5.38 4.54
C GLU A 94 29.58 -6.48 3.68
N SER A 95 28.83 -7.03 2.72
CA SER A 95 29.32 -8.02 1.75
C SER A 95 29.52 -7.38 0.39
N ARG A 96 30.59 -7.79 -0.32
CA ARG A 96 30.84 -7.38 -1.72
C ARG A 96 29.73 -7.78 -2.68
N GLU A 97 28.93 -8.79 -2.31
CA GLU A 97 27.77 -9.23 -3.10
C GLU A 97 26.71 -8.13 -3.25
N PHE A 98 26.69 -7.17 -2.32
CA PHE A 98 25.75 -6.05 -2.30
C PHE A 98 26.41 -4.72 -2.68
N ASP A 99 27.59 -4.73 -3.31
CA ASP A 99 28.26 -3.50 -3.71
C ASP A 99 27.35 -2.63 -4.62
N GLY A 100 27.05 -1.41 -4.18
CA GLY A 100 26.08 -0.49 -4.81
C GLY A 100 24.70 -0.44 -4.14
N ALA A 101 24.40 -1.37 -3.24
CA ALA A 101 23.17 -1.45 -2.45
C ALA A 101 23.44 -1.89 -0.99
N GLN A 102 24.65 -1.62 -0.46
CA GLN A 102 25.06 -2.08 0.87
C GLN A 102 24.16 -1.53 1.97
N ASP A 103 23.74 -0.26 1.85
CA ASP A 103 22.82 0.37 2.80
C ASP A 103 21.45 -0.31 2.79
N HIS A 104 20.97 -0.69 1.62
CA HIS A 104 19.67 -1.37 1.50
C HIS A 104 19.72 -2.74 2.16
N ASP A 105 20.74 -3.56 1.87
CA ASP A 105 20.95 -4.85 2.56
C ASP A 105 21.06 -4.68 4.08
N LEU A 106 21.86 -3.72 4.56
CA LEU A 106 22.04 -3.50 5.99
C LEU A 106 20.74 -3.06 6.67
N ILE A 107 20.00 -2.10 6.09
CA ILE A 107 18.73 -1.63 6.63
C ILE A 107 17.68 -2.77 6.61
N LEU A 108 17.64 -3.59 5.56
CA LEU A 108 16.78 -4.77 5.50
C LEU A 108 17.11 -5.74 6.66
N ARG A 109 18.39 -6.07 6.88
CA ARG A 109 18.81 -6.95 7.99
C ARG A 109 18.54 -6.38 9.37
N LEU A 110 18.77 -5.08 9.56
CA LEU A 110 18.51 -4.40 10.84
C LEU A 110 17.01 -4.41 11.15
N THR A 111 16.16 -4.07 10.18
CA THR A 111 14.70 -4.01 10.38
C THR A 111 14.07 -5.39 10.59
N GLU A 112 14.69 -6.48 10.12
CA GLU A 112 14.29 -7.86 10.45
C GLU A 112 14.46 -8.22 11.94
N LYS A 113 15.37 -7.53 12.64
CA LYS A 113 15.74 -7.82 14.04
C LYS A 113 15.27 -6.76 15.03
N ALA A 114 14.97 -5.55 14.54
CA ALA A 114 14.57 -4.41 15.35
C ALA A 114 13.30 -4.72 16.14
N GLN A 115 13.31 -4.39 17.42
CA GLN A 115 12.13 -4.49 18.27
C GLN A 115 11.31 -3.21 18.24
N LYS A 116 11.97 -2.06 18.04
CA LYS A 116 11.31 -0.76 18.02
C LYS A 116 12.02 0.23 17.10
N ILE A 117 11.38 0.45 15.96
CA ILE A 117 11.81 1.42 14.95
C ILE A 117 11.04 2.72 15.16
N GLU A 118 11.75 3.85 15.25
CA GLU A 118 11.14 5.18 15.34
C GLU A 118 11.59 6.09 14.21
N HIS A 119 10.65 6.86 13.68
CA HIS A 119 10.91 7.86 12.66
C HIS A 119 10.79 9.27 13.25
N ILE A 120 11.89 10.03 13.16
CA ILE A 120 11.94 11.44 13.52
C ILE A 120 11.56 12.27 12.29
N LYS A 121 10.35 12.82 12.32
CA LYS A 121 9.74 13.64 11.26
C LYS A 121 10.33 15.07 11.20
N GLN A 122 11.65 15.16 11.28
CA GLN A 122 12.44 16.38 11.16
C GLN A 122 13.53 16.15 10.14
N VAL A 123 13.84 17.17 9.34
CA VAL A 123 15.00 17.15 8.45
C VAL A 123 16.25 17.27 9.31
N LEU A 124 16.95 16.14 9.52
CA LEU A 124 18.18 16.09 10.32
C LEU A 124 19.43 15.77 9.50
N TYR A 125 19.23 15.44 8.22
CA TYR A 125 20.28 15.05 7.29
C TYR A 125 20.19 15.83 5.99
N ILE A 126 21.34 16.22 5.45
CA ILE A 126 21.49 16.83 4.14
C ILE A 126 22.31 15.88 3.28
N TRP A 127 21.64 15.28 2.31
CA TRP A 127 22.26 14.43 1.31
C TRP A 127 22.80 15.28 0.16
N ARG A 128 24.09 15.17 -0.11
CA ARG A 128 24.79 16.00 -1.08
C ARG A 128 24.78 15.34 -2.47
N GLY A 129 24.03 15.94 -3.40
CA GLY A 129 23.96 15.54 -4.80
C GLY A 129 25.19 15.98 -5.60
N HIS A 130 26.03 15.02 -6.01
CA HIS A 130 27.14 15.22 -6.94
C HIS A 130 27.27 14.03 -7.90
N ALA A 131 28.06 14.15 -8.97
CA ALA A 131 28.13 13.17 -10.08
C ALA A 131 28.52 11.73 -9.69
N GLY A 132 29.03 11.50 -8.48
CA GLY A 132 29.35 10.16 -7.95
C GLY A 132 28.26 9.59 -7.02
N SER A 133 27.35 10.43 -6.56
CA SER A 133 26.29 10.13 -5.60
C SER A 133 25.08 9.53 -6.30
N THR A 134 24.43 8.55 -5.67
CA THR A 134 23.14 8.02 -6.11
C THR A 134 22.02 9.07 -6.03
N ALA A 135 22.19 10.14 -5.24
CA ALA A 135 21.29 11.30 -5.23
C ALA A 135 21.23 12.04 -6.56
N ALA A 136 22.30 11.96 -7.39
CA ALA A 136 22.32 12.58 -8.71
C ALA A 136 21.69 11.69 -9.81
N GLY A 137 21.33 10.44 -9.49
CA GLY A 137 20.68 9.50 -10.39
C GLY A 137 21.32 8.10 -10.37
N MET A 138 20.49 7.06 -10.27
CA MET A 138 20.94 5.66 -10.25
C MET A 138 21.23 5.07 -11.65
N GLU A 139 20.84 5.79 -12.71
CA GLU A 139 21.00 5.38 -14.12
C GLU A 139 22.45 5.08 -14.53
N ALA A 140 23.43 5.66 -13.83
CA ALA A 140 24.84 5.49 -14.13
C ALA A 140 25.44 4.14 -13.66
N LYS A 141 24.68 3.28 -12.94
CA LYS A 141 25.24 2.10 -12.24
C LYS A 141 24.35 0.84 -12.34
N PRO A 142 24.32 0.12 -13.49
CA PRO A 142 23.54 -1.12 -13.63
C PRO A 142 23.86 -2.19 -12.56
N TYR A 143 25.10 -2.22 -12.05
CA TYR A 143 25.50 -3.15 -10.99
C TYR A 143 24.75 -2.90 -9.66
N ALA A 144 24.38 -1.66 -9.36
CA ALA A 144 23.68 -1.27 -8.13
C ALA A 144 22.23 -1.77 -8.14
N ILE A 145 21.58 -1.75 -9.30
CA ILE A 145 20.23 -2.33 -9.48
C ILE A 145 20.26 -3.83 -9.17
N ALA A 146 21.18 -4.57 -9.81
CA ALA A 146 21.32 -6.00 -9.57
C ALA A 146 21.72 -6.32 -8.10
N ALA A 147 22.48 -5.44 -7.45
CA ALA A 147 22.79 -5.57 -6.02
C ALA A 147 21.56 -5.36 -5.13
N GLY A 148 20.69 -4.40 -5.46
CA GLY A 148 19.42 -4.18 -4.76
C GLY A 148 18.46 -5.36 -4.88
N GLU A 149 18.33 -5.95 -6.08
CA GLU A 149 17.55 -7.19 -6.27
C GLU A 149 18.08 -8.31 -5.36
N ARG A 150 19.41 -8.53 -5.33
CA ARG A 150 20.03 -9.53 -4.45
C ARG A 150 19.82 -9.25 -2.97
N ALA A 151 19.86 -7.99 -2.54
CA ALA A 151 19.64 -7.60 -1.15
C ALA A 151 18.23 -7.96 -0.68
N ILE A 152 17.23 -7.69 -1.54
CA ILE A 152 15.83 -8.03 -1.27
C ILE A 152 15.62 -9.55 -1.32
N ASP A 153 16.17 -10.25 -2.32
CA ASP A 153 16.10 -11.72 -2.39
C ASP A 153 16.70 -12.39 -1.16
N ALA A 154 17.84 -11.88 -0.68
CA ALA A 154 18.47 -12.37 0.55
C ALA A 154 17.58 -12.13 1.79
N GLN A 155 16.89 -10.99 1.88
CA GLN A 155 15.90 -10.76 2.94
C GLN A 155 14.73 -11.73 2.83
N LEU A 156 14.16 -11.93 1.63
CA LEU A 156 13.05 -12.84 1.41
C LEU A 156 13.41 -14.26 1.87
N GLN A 157 14.62 -14.72 1.55
CA GLN A 157 15.13 -16.01 2.02
C GLN A 157 15.24 -16.08 3.56
N ARG A 158 15.78 -15.06 4.23
CA ARG A 158 15.90 -15.01 5.70
C ARG A 158 14.55 -15.00 6.41
N LEU A 159 13.56 -14.36 5.81
CA LEU A 159 12.18 -14.29 6.32
C LEU A 159 11.34 -15.52 5.95
N GLY A 160 11.84 -16.43 5.12
CA GLY A 160 11.07 -17.57 4.63
C GLY A 160 9.87 -17.14 3.77
N LEU A 161 10.02 -16.07 2.99
CA LEU A 161 9.01 -15.55 2.07
C LEU A 161 9.39 -15.95 0.64
N PRO A 162 8.80 -16.99 0.05
CA PRO A 162 9.12 -17.41 -1.31
C PRO A 162 8.75 -16.30 -2.31
N GLY A 163 9.72 -15.85 -3.08
CA GLY A 163 9.54 -14.76 -4.02
C GLY A 163 10.87 -14.30 -4.60
N ARG A 164 10.78 -13.36 -5.53
CA ARG A 164 11.96 -12.72 -6.13
C ARG A 164 11.75 -11.24 -6.34
N ALA A 165 12.81 -10.47 -6.14
CA ALA A 165 12.88 -9.06 -6.47
C ALA A 165 13.06 -8.86 -7.98
N MET A 166 12.53 -7.76 -8.48
CA MET A 166 12.72 -7.32 -9.86
C MET A 166 12.81 -5.80 -9.86
N ALA A 167 13.73 -5.24 -10.64
CA ALA A 167 13.75 -3.81 -10.91
C ALA A 167 12.45 -3.36 -11.59
N VAL A 168 12.00 -2.15 -11.25
CA VAL A 168 10.88 -1.51 -11.93
C VAL A 168 11.41 -0.81 -13.19
N PRO A 169 10.87 -1.12 -14.39
CA PRO A 169 11.25 -0.42 -15.61
C PRO A 169 11.04 1.09 -15.49
N ASP A 170 11.97 1.87 -16.03
CA ASP A 170 11.92 3.34 -16.08
C ASP A 170 11.84 4.04 -14.71
N ALA A 171 12.12 3.32 -13.61
CA ALA A 171 12.23 3.86 -12.25
C ALA A 171 13.51 3.33 -11.56
N PRO A 172 14.70 3.87 -11.89
CA PRO A 172 15.97 3.41 -11.34
C PRO A 172 15.99 3.47 -9.81
N GLY A 173 16.29 2.35 -9.17
CA GLY A 173 16.30 2.23 -7.70
C GLY A 173 14.97 1.86 -7.07
N ALA A 174 13.91 1.72 -7.87
CA ALA A 174 12.66 1.11 -7.45
C ALA A 174 12.64 -0.38 -7.83
N PHE A 175 12.10 -1.18 -6.92
CA PHE A 175 11.98 -2.62 -7.02
C PHE A 175 10.53 -3.05 -6.74
N GLN A 176 10.21 -4.24 -7.20
CA GLN A 176 8.99 -4.96 -6.87
C GLN A 176 9.36 -6.36 -6.41
N VAL A 177 8.50 -6.97 -5.59
CA VAL A 177 8.64 -8.37 -5.19
C VAL A 177 7.52 -9.17 -5.81
N ARG A 178 7.87 -10.18 -6.59
CA ARG A 178 6.93 -11.18 -7.10
C ARG A 178 6.97 -12.40 -6.17
N TYR A 179 6.03 -12.47 -5.23
CA TYR A 179 5.91 -13.62 -4.33
C TYR A 179 5.44 -14.88 -5.08
N GLU A 180 5.94 -16.04 -4.67
CA GLU A 180 5.41 -17.32 -5.13
C GLU A 180 4.11 -17.63 -4.39
N LEU A 181 3.14 -18.23 -5.09
CA LEU A 181 1.89 -18.63 -4.46
C LEU A 181 2.09 -19.95 -3.71
N THR A 182 1.59 -20.01 -2.49
CA THR A 182 1.57 -21.25 -1.71
C THR A 182 0.22 -21.93 -1.91
N GLY A 183 0.25 -23.19 -2.37
CA GLY A 183 -0.97 -23.94 -2.66
C GLY A 183 -1.77 -23.36 -3.82
N GLN A 184 -3.09 -23.63 -3.81
CA GLN A 184 -4.04 -23.11 -4.78
C GLN A 184 -5.34 -22.71 -4.06
N PRO A 185 -5.30 -21.72 -3.13
CA PRO A 185 -6.49 -21.34 -2.38
C PRO A 185 -7.58 -20.79 -3.31
N LEU A 186 -8.84 -21.12 -3.01
CA LEU A 186 -9.98 -20.60 -3.77
C LEU A 186 -10.19 -19.11 -3.45
N ILE A 187 -10.36 -18.28 -4.48
CA ILE A 187 -10.79 -16.87 -4.34
C ILE A 187 -12.30 -16.79 -4.63
N SER A 188 -13.09 -16.18 -3.75
CA SER A 188 -14.48 -15.80 -4.04
C SER A 188 -14.54 -14.31 -4.36
N VAL A 189 -14.86 -13.99 -5.61
CA VAL A 189 -15.05 -12.60 -6.06
C VAL A 189 -16.50 -12.19 -5.86
N LEU A 190 -16.73 -11.13 -5.09
CA LEU A 190 -18.05 -10.62 -4.71
C LEU A 190 -18.35 -9.35 -5.51
N ILE A 191 -19.37 -9.40 -6.37
CA ILE A 191 -19.72 -8.29 -7.26
C ILE A 191 -21.20 -7.90 -7.05
N PRO A 192 -21.51 -6.89 -6.23
CA PRO A 192 -22.83 -6.28 -6.16
C PRO A 192 -23.28 -5.74 -7.53
N ASN A 193 -24.51 -6.04 -7.97
CA ASN A 193 -25.03 -5.52 -9.23
C ASN A 193 -26.55 -5.30 -9.20
N LYS A 194 -26.96 -4.14 -9.74
CA LYS A 194 -28.37 -3.77 -9.97
C LYS A 194 -28.47 -3.00 -11.28
N ASP A 195 -29.18 -3.51 -12.27
CA ASP A 195 -29.57 -2.81 -13.51
C ASP A 195 -28.40 -2.21 -14.33
N HIS A 196 -27.20 -2.80 -14.21
CA HIS A 196 -25.94 -2.36 -14.84
C HIS A 196 -25.28 -3.49 -15.64
N THR A 197 -26.05 -4.11 -16.54
CA THR A 197 -25.64 -5.29 -17.31
C THR A 197 -24.36 -5.07 -18.12
N ASP A 198 -24.22 -3.92 -18.80
CA ASP A 198 -23.05 -3.64 -19.65
C ASP A 198 -21.76 -3.47 -18.83
N ASP A 199 -21.85 -2.78 -17.69
CA ASP A 199 -20.73 -2.60 -16.78
C ASP A 199 -20.31 -3.96 -16.19
N LEU A 200 -21.28 -4.75 -15.68
CA LEU A 200 -21.01 -6.08 -15.15
C LEU A 200 -20.40 -7.00 -16.21
N ASN A 201 -20.88 -6.94 -17.45
CA ASN A 201 -20.33 -7.72 -18.55
C ASN A 201 -18.88 -7.34 -18.86
N ARG A 202 -18.55 -6.05 -18.84
CA ARG A 202 -17.18 -5.56 -19.02
C ARG A 202 -16.27 -6.02 -17.87
N CYS A 203 -16.76 -5.93 -16.63
CA CYS A 203 -16.05 -6.40 -15.43
C CYS A 203 -15.76 -7.90 -15.50
N LEU A 204 -16.78 -8.74 -15.74
CA LEU A 204 -16.58 -10.18 -15.85
C LEU A 204 -15.68 -10.54 -17.03
N THR A 205 -15.91 -9.96 -18.22
CA THR A 205 -15.09 -10.28 -19.40
C THR A 205 -13.62 -9.94 -19.18
N SER A 206 -13.32 -8.76 -18.64
CA SER A 206 -11.94 -8.36 -18.36
C SER A 206 -11.32 -9.19 -17.23
N LEU A 207 -12.05 -9.47 -16.16
CA LEU A 207 -11.59 -10.31 -15.05
C LEU A 207 -11.20 -11.72 -15.52
N TYR A 208 -12.08 -12.44 -16.23
CA TYR A 208 -11.78 -13.80 -16.69
C TYR A 208 -10.67 -13.84 -17.73
N LYS A 209 -10.51 -12.78 -18.52
CA LYS A 209 -9.40 -12.67 -19.47
C LYS A 209 -8.05 -12.46 -18.78
N ASN A 210 -8.03 -11.69 -17.68
CA ASN A 210 -6.83 -11.12 -17.08
C ASN A 210 -6.55 -11.60 -15.64
N ALA A 211 -7.28 -12.60 -15.13
CA ALA A 211 -7.14 -13.08 -13.77
C ALA A 211 -5.72 -13.56 -13.44
N GLY A 212 -5.07 -14.26 -14.39
CA GLY A 212 -3.78 -14.94 -14.22
C GLY A 212 -3.74 -15.95 -13.06
N TYR A 213 -4.91 -16.41 -12.63
CA TYR A 213 -5.12 -17.41 -11.61
C TYR A 213 -6.48 -18.08 -11.84
N ASP A 214 -6.51 -19.42 -11.89
CA ASP A 214 -7.70 -20.15 -12.37
C ASP A 214 -8.63 -20.60 -11.24
N ASN A 215 -8.15 -20.69 -10.00
CA ASN A 215 -8.96 -21.21 -8.90
C ASN A 215 -9.77 -20.11 -8.21
N PHE A 216 -10.76 -19.56 -8.92
CA PHE A 216 -11.70 -18.59 -8.36
C PHE A 216 -13.16 -18.93 -8.69
N GLU A 217 -14.09 -18.39 -7.91
CA GLU A 217 -15.51 -18.34 -8.21
C GLU A 217 -15.99 -16.88 -8.22
N VAL A 218 -17.08 -16.59 -8.92
CA VAL A 218 -17.69 -15.26 -8.91
C VAL A 218 -19.12 -15.34 -8.41
N LEU A 219 -19.41 -14.51 -7.40
CA LEU A 219 -20.73 -14.31 -6.83
C LEU A 219 -21.22 -12.92 -7.23
N VAL A 220 -22.08 -12.87 -8.24
CA VAL A 220 -22.82 -11.66 -8.56
C VAL A 220 -23.95 -11.53 -7.54
N ILE A 221 -23.94 -10.45 -6.76
CA ILE A 221 -24.93 -10.22 -5.70
C ILE A 221 -25.98 -9.26 -6.25
N GLU A 222 -27.08 -9.83 -6.73
CA GLU A 222 -28.22 -9.10 -7.25
C GLU A 222 -28.94 -8.38 -6.10
N ASN A 223 -29.14 -7.07 -6.22
CA ASN A 223 -29.67 -6.24 -5.14
C ASN A 223 -30.85 -5.33 -5.56
N ASN A 224 -31.95 -5.97 -5.95
CA ASN A 224 -33.25 -5.39 -6.31
C ASN A 224 -33.31 -4.78 -7.71
N SER A 225 -32.78 -5.50 -8.71
CA SER A 225 -32.92 -5.15 -10.12
C SER A 225 -34.38 -5.03 -10.55
N THR A 226 -34.66 -4.06 -11.42
CA THR A 226 -36.00 -3.79 -11.97
C THR A 226 -36.07 -3.96 -13.47
N ASP A 227 -34.92 -4.00 -14.15
CA ASP A 227 -34.82 -4.20 -15.59
C ASP A 227 -34.90 -5.71 -15.95
N PRO A 228 -35.91 -6.14 -16.74
CA PRO A 228 -36.02 -7.53 -17.21
C PRO A 228 -34.79 -8.02 -17.98
N ASP A 229 -34.07 -7.15 -18.68
CA ASP A 229 -32.87 -7.52 -19.44
C ASP A 229 -31.73 -7.94 -18.51
N THR A 230 -31.67 -7.37 -17.30
CA THR A 230 -30.70 -7.77 -16.27
C THR A 230 -30.96 -9.19 -15.78
N GLU A 231 -32.24 -9.56 -15.59
CA GLU A 231 -32.61 -10.93 -15.22
C GLU A 231 -32.29 -11.93 -16.33
N ALA A 232 -32.60 -11.58 -17.59
CA ALA A 232 -32.24 -12.40 -18.74
C ALA A 232 -30.72 -12.60 -18.83
N TYR A 233 -29.93 -11.54 -18.60
CA TYR A 233 -28.47 -11.59 -18.59
C TYR A 233 -27.93 -12.52 -17.50
N TYR A 234 -28.45 -12.44 -16.27
CA TYR A 234 -28.07 -13.31 -15.16
C TYR A 234 -28.22 -14.80 -15.46
N GLN A 235 -29.26 -15.19 -16.20
CA GLN A 235 -29.48 -16.58 -16.61
C GLN A 235 -28.41 -17.09 -17.58
N THR A 236 -27.72 -16.19 -18.29
CA THR A 236 -26.64 -16.56 -19.21
C THR A 236 -25.29 -16.75 -18.51
N LEU A 237 -25.09 -16.16 -17.33
CA LEU A 237 -23.78 -16.10 -16.66
C LEU A 237 -23.09 -17.47 -16.47
N PRO A 238 -23.78 -18.52 -15.96
CA PRO A 238 -23.12 -19.82 -15.73
C PRO A 238 -22.62 -20.51 -16.99
N ARG A 239 -23.14 -20.13 -18.17
CA ARG A 239 -22.68 -20.66 -19.47
C ARG A 239 -21.53 -19.84 -20.05
N ARG A 240 -21.40 -18.58 -19.64
CA ARG A 240 -20.44 -17.62 -20.20
C ARG A 240 -19.15 -17.55 -19.38
N PHE A 241 -19.25 -17.77 -18.08
CA PHE A 241 -18.17 -17.58 -17.12
C PHE A 241 -18.12 -18.77 -16.15
N ASP A 242 -16.98 -19.45 -16.09
CA ASP A 242 -16.80 -20.64 -15.25
C ASP A 242 -17.00 -20.30 -13.77
N ARG A 243 -17.77 -21.11 -13.02
CA ARG A 243 -18.04 -20.90 -11.58
C ARG A 243 -18.63 -19.50 -11.25
N CYS A 244 -19.29 -18.87 -12.21
CA CYS A 244 -20.04 -17.63 -11.99
C CYS A 244 -21.51 -17.93 -11.68
N ARG A 245 -22.03 -17.38 -10.59
CA ARG A 245 -23.43 -17.53 -10.19
C ARG A 245 -23.98 -16.29 -9.51
N VAL A 246 -25.30 -16.20 -9.49
CA VAL A 246 -26.03 -15.10 -8.85
C VAL A 246 -26.52 -15.52 -7.46
N VAL A 247 -26.39 -14.63 -6.49
CA VAL A 247 -27.05 -14.69 -5.18
C VAL A 247 -27.93 -13.46 -5.01
N ARG A 248 -29.12 -13.61 -4.43
CA ARG A 248 -30.13 -12.54 -4.36
C ARG A 248 -30.23 -11.96 -2.98
N TYR A 249 -29.92 -10.68 -2.85
CA TYR A 249 -30.10 -9.91 -1.63
C TYR A 249 -31.48 -9.22 -1.65
N GLN A 250 -32.20 -9.29 -0.53
CA GLN A 250 -33.45 -8.57 -0.31
C GLN A 250 -33.26 -7.55 0.81
N GLY A 251 -33.57 -6.29 0.53
CA GLY A 251 -33.45 -5.20 1.50
C GLY A 251 -33.10 -3.87 0.85
N PRO A 252 -33.06 -2.77 1.63
CA PRO A 252 -32.63 -1.48 1.12
C PRO A 252 -31.16 -1.54 0.66
N PHE A 253 -30.77 -0.62 -0.22
CA PHE A 253 -29.39 -0.51 -0.68
C PHE A 253 -28.47 -0.18 0.50
N ASN A 254 -27.53 -1.09 0.76
CA ASN A 254 -26.48 -0.96 1.76
C ASN A 254 -25.30 -1.78 1.24
N PHE A 255 -24.26 -1.11 0.76
CA PHE A 255 -23.11 -1.76 0.14
C PHE A 255 -22.44 -2.75 1.09
N SER A 256 -22.32 -2.36 2.37
CA SER A 256 -21.78 -3.22 3.42
C SER A 256 -22.61 -4.48 3.62
N ALA A 257 -23.94 -4.35 3.74
CA ALA A 257 -24.83 -5.49 3.93
C ALA A 257 -24.87 -6.42 2.71
N ILE A 258 -24.82 -5.87 1.50
CA ILE A 258 -24.81 -6.63 0.25
C ILE A 258 -23.54 -7.48 0.14
N ASN A 259 -22.37 -6.89 0.43
CA ASN A 259 -21.10 -7.62 0.44
C ASN A 259 -21.03 -8.65 1.57
N ASN A 260 -21.44 -8.29 2.79
CA ASN A 260 -21.54 -9.23 3.90
C ASN A 260 -22.50 -10.39 3.59
N PHE A 261 -23.59 -10.14 2.89
CA PHE A 261 -24.51 -11.18 2.41
C PHE A 261 -23.81 -12.10 1.41
N GLY A 262 -23.14 -11.56 0.39
CA GLY A 262 -22.36 -12.35 -0.57
C GLY A 262 -21.29 -13.22 0.09
N ALA A 263 -20.58 -12.67 1.08
CA ALA A 263 -19.55 -13.38 1.84
C ALA A 263 -20.07 -14.63 2.59
N ARG A 264 -21.38 -14.72 2.88
CA ARG A 264 -21.99 -15.92 3.49
C ARG A 264 -22.07 -17.10 2.51
N PHE A 265 -22.11 -16.82 1.20
CA PHE A 265 -22.16 -17.83 0.14
C PHE A 265 -20.80 -18.14 -0.46
N ALA A 266 -19.78 -17.35 -0.13
CA ALA A 266 -18.40 -17.54 -0.57
C ALA A 266 -17.80 -18.83 0.00
N LYS A 267 -17.11 -19.59 -0.84
CA LYS A 267 -16.37 -20.81 -0.48
C LYS A 267 -14.87 -20.59 -0.43
N GLY A 268 -14.40 -19.45 -0.92
CA GLY A 268 -12.99 -19.10 -1.01
C GLY A 268 -12.34 -18.89 0.35
N GLU A 269 -11.06 -19.20 0.40
CA GLU A 269 -10.17 -18.84 1.50
C GLU A 269 -9.86 -17.33 1.47
N HIS A 270 -9.96 -16.72 0.29
CA HIS A 270 -9.86 -15.28 0.07
C HIS A 270 -11.18 -14.74 -0.50
N LEU A 271 -11.55 -13.53 -0.06
CA LEU A 271 -12.62 -12.74 -0.64
C LEU A 271 -11.99 -11.60 -1.43
N LEU A 272 -12.56 -11.32 -2.61
CA LEU A 272 -12.31 -10.09 -3.34
C LEU A 272 -13.62 -9.30 -3.43
N LEU A 273 -13.69 -8.17 -2.72
CA LEU A 273 -14.74 -7.17 -2.95
C LEU A 273 -14.41 -6.45 -4.25
N LEU A 274 -15.32 -6.47 -5.22
CA LEU A 274 -15.09 -5.89 -6.53
C LEU A 274 -16.35 -5.17 -7.03
N ASN A 275 -16.23 -3.89 -7.38
CA ASN A 275 -17.35 -3.18 -7.98
C ASN A 275 -17.66 -3.72 -9.39
N ASN A 276 -18.93 -3.63 -9.79
CA ASN A 276 -19.39 -4.11 -11.10
C ASN A 276 -18.91 -3.27 -12.28
N ASP A 277 -18.42 -2.06 -12.04
CA ASP A 277 -17.92 -1.10 -13.04
C ASP A 277 -16.39 -1.02 -13.06
N ILE A 278 -15.72 -2.11 -12.67
CA ILE A 278 -14.28 -2.31 -12.84
C ILE A 278 -13.99 -2.89 -14.24
N GLU A 279 -12.87 -2.48 -14.85
CA GLU A 279 -12.29 -3.16 -16.01
C GLU A 279 -10.82 -3.49 -15.74
N VAL A 280 -10.51 -4.78 -15.64
CA VAL A 280 -9.17 -5.27 -15.33
C VAL A 280 -8.22 -5.10 -16.52
N LEU A 281 -7.03 -4.54 -16.28
CA LEU A 281 -6.03 -4.25 -17.31
C LEU A 281 -4.82 -5.19 -17.27
N SER A 282 -4.31 -5.49 -16.08
CA SER A 282 -3.10 -6.31 -15.89
C SER A 282 -3.40 -7.81 -16.01
N GLY A 283 -2.58 -8.57 -16.75
CA GLY A 283 -2.86 -9.98 -17.08
C GLY A 283 -2.69 -11.01 -15.94
N ASP A 284 -2.13 -10.63 -14.79
CA ASP A 284 -2.00 -11.47 -13.60
C ASP A 284 -2.72 -10.91 -12.37
N PHE A 285 -3.86 -10.23 -12.58
CA PHE A 285 -4.56 -9.43 -11.58
C PHE A 285 -4.90 -10.18 -10.27
N LEU A 286 -5.59 -11.33 -10.34
CA LEU A 286 -5.95 -12.09 -9.14
C LEU A 286 -4.74 -12.74 -8.50
N ARG A 287 -3.80 -13.23 -9.32
CA ARG A 287 -2.54 -13.78 -8.83
C ARG A 287 -1.76 -12.76 -8.02
N GLU A 288 -1.65 -11.54 -8.53
CA GLU A 288 -0.90 -10.45 -7.91
C GLU A 288 -1.49 -10.08 -6.55
N LEU A 289 -2.80 -9.84 -6.48
CA LEU A 289 -3.51 -9.57 -5.23
C LEU A 289 -3.36 -10.73 -4.23
N LEU A 290 -3.49 -11.98 -4.69
CA LEU A 290 -3.35 -13.17 -3.86
C LEU A 290 -1.93 -13.33 -3.30
N SER A 291 -0.91 -12.95 -4.08
CA SER A 291 0.50 -13.08 -3.68
C SER A 291 0.83 -12.31 -2.39
N TYR A 292 0.15 -11.18 -2.18
CA TYR A 292 0.19 -10.43 -0.92
C TYR A 292 -0.83 -10.95 0.09
N SER A 293 -2.08 -11.20 -0.34
CA SER A 293 -3.16 -11.58 0.58
C SER A 293 -2.89 -12.88 1.33
N GLN A 294 -2.15 -13.81 0.74
CA GLN A 294 -1.74 -15.07 1.39
C GLN A 294 -0.81 -14.86 2.59
N ARG A 295 -0.02 -13.77 2.62
CA ARG A 295 0.99 -13.58 3.65
C ARG A 295 0.34 -13.42 5.02
N PRO A 296 0.87 -14.06 6.08
CA PRO A 296 0.23 -14.08 7.39
C PRO A 296 0.13 -12.69 8.05
N ASP A 297 1.04 -11.77 7.71
CA ASP A 297 1.10 -10.39 8.20
C ASP A 297 0.18 -9.41 7.46
N VAL A 298 -0.48 -9.84 6.38
CA VAL A 298 -1.32 -8.98 5.52
C VAL A 298 -2.82 -9.15 5.84
N GLY A 299 -3.48 -8.01 6.05
CA GLY A 299 -4.91 -7.88 6.32
C GLY A 299 -5.75 -7.67 5.06
N ALA A 300 -5.43 -6.65 4.27
CA ALA A 300 -6.13 -6.31 3.04
C ALA A 300 -5.15 -5.93 1.91
N VAL A 301 -5.55 -6.16 0.66
CA VAL A 301 -4.77 -5.81 -0.54
C VAL A 301 -5.62 -5.04 -1.53
N GLY A 302 -5.12 -3.89 -1.99
CA GLY A 302 -5.75 -3.03 -2.98
C GLY A 302 -4.99 -2.97 -4.30
N ALA A 303 -5.73 -2.87 -5.39
CA ALA A 303 -5.22 -2.66 -6.75
C ALA A 303 -5.00 -1.16 -7.04
N LYS A 304 -4.21 -0.82 -8.06
CA LYS A 304 -4.13 0.52 -8.63
C LYS A 304 -5.31 0.76 -9.56
N LEU A 305 -6.13 1.77 -9.24
CA LEU A 305 -7.32 2.09 -10.03
C LEU A 305 -7.15 3.42 -10.75
N TYR A 306 -7.64 3.45 -11.98
CA TYR A 306 -7.62 4.62 -12.85
C TYR A 306 -9.04 5.10 -13.18
N TYR A 307 -9.16 6.40 -13.36
CA TYR A 307 -10.26 6.99 -14.09
C TYR A 307 -10.14 6.70 -15.60
N PRO A 308 -11.23 6.81 -16.37
CA PRO A 308 -11.21 6.55 -17.82
C PRO A 308 -10.33 7.52 -18.63
N ASP A 309 -9.89 8.63 -18.03
CA ASP A 309 -8.99 9.62 -18.63
C ASP A 309 -7.51 9.35 -18.34
N ASP A 310 -7.17 8.13 -17.92
CA ASP A 310 -5.81 7.71 -17.53
C ASP A 310 -5.21 8.51 -16.37
N THR A 311 -6.04 9.08 -15.52
CA THR A 311 -5.60 9.62 -14.23
C THR A 311 -5.81 8.62 -13.10
N ILE A 312 -4.99 8.70 -12.06
CA ILE A 312 -5.05 7.82 -10.89
C ILE A 312 -6.28 8.15 -10.07
N GLN A 313 -7.07 7.14 -9.75
CA GLN A 313 -8.18 7.26 -8.82
C GLN A 313 -7.79 6.73 -7.44
N HIS A 314 -7.08 5.59 -7.38
CA HIS A 314 -6.72 4.94 -6.14
C HIS A 314 -5.29 4.39 -6.21
N ALA A 315 -4.48 4.73 -5.21
CA ALA A 315 -3.17 4.16 -4.96
C ALA A 315 -2.89 3.99 -3.46
N GLY A 316 -3.90 3.53 -2.71
CA GLY A 316 -3.96 3.56 -1.24
C GLY A 316 -4.87 4.68 -0.71
N VAL A 317 -5.21 4.60 0.57
CA VAL A 317 -6.00 5.61 1.31
C VAL A 317 -5.19 6.14 2.49
N LEU A 318 -5.18 7.46 2.62
CA LEU A 318 -4.53 8.23 3.68
C LEU A 318 -5.58 8.89 4.58
N MET A 319 -5.33 8.89 5.88
CA MET A 319 -6.18 9.57 6.86
C MET A 319 -5.88 11.07 6.93
N GLY A 320 -6.84 11.85 7.41
CA GLY A 320 -6.70 13.30 7.61
C GLY A 320 -6.90 14.15 6.36
N ILE A 321 -6.84 13.56 5.16
CA ILE A 321 -7.08 14.28 3.90
C ILE A 321 -8.51 14.84 3.90
N ASN A 322 -8.62 16.15 3.68
CA ASN A 322 -9.85 16.94 3.72
C ASN A 322 -10.69 16.67 5.00
N GLY A 323 -10.01 16.49 6.14
CA GLY A 323 -10.66 16.23 7.44
C GLY A 323 -11.32 14.85 7.57
N SER A 324 -10.95 13.88 6.73
CA SER A 324 -11.49 12.52 6.78
C SER A 324 -10.47 11.48 6.28
N ALA A 325 -10.67 10.92 5.08
CA ALA A 325 -9.76 10.01 4.42
C ALA A 325 -9.79 10.29 2.90
N GLY A 326 -8.64 10.15 2.23
CA GLY A 326 -8.48 10.47 0.81
C GLY A 326 -7.57 9.50 0.07
N HIS A 327 -7.74 9.40 -1.24
CA HIS A 327 -6.95 8.49 -2.07
C HIS A 327 -5.58 9.08 -2.36
N SER A 328 -4.52 8.30 -2.14
CA SER A 328 -3.14 8.72 -2.45
C SER A 328 -2.98 9.06 -3.94
N HIS A 329 -2.40 10.23 -4.25
CA HIS A 329 -2.07 10.71 -5.61
C HIS A 329 -3.26 10.79 -6.57
N LYS A 330 -4.46 11.10 -6.07
CA LYS A 330 -5.65 11.24 -6.91
C LYS A 330 -5.41 12.27 -8.02
N SER A 331 -5.88 11.95 -9.22
CA SER A 331 -5.76 12.72 -10.46
C SER A 331 -4.34 12.84 -11.04
N TYR A 332 -3.34 12.15 -10.51
CA TYR A 332 -2.02 12.10 -11.13
C TYR A 332 -2.08 11.33 -12.45
N PRO A 333 -1.25 11.65 -13.46
CA PRO A 333 -1.18 10.87 -14.68
C PRO A 333 -0.82 9.40 -14.40
N ARG A 334 -1.35 8.47 -15.18
CA ARG A 334 -1.05 7.03 -15.06
C ARG A 334 0.44 6.69 -15.08
N THR A 335 1.24 7.47 -15.82
CA THR A 335 2.69 7.32 -15.96
C THR A 335 3.49 7.93 -14.80
N ALA A 336 2.85 8.60 -13.84
CA ALA A 336 3.54 9.20 -12.72
C ALA A 336 4.18 8.13 -11.81
N VAL A 337 5.43 8.36 -11.43
CA VAL A 337 6.16 7.51 -10.46
C VAL A 337 5.76 7.82 -9.01
N GLY A 338 5.19 8.99 -8.77
CA GLY A 338 4.74 9.45 -7.45
C GLY A 338 5.89 9.97 -6.58
N ASP A 339 5.53 10.59 -5.47
CA ASP A 339 6.50 11.03 -4.47
C ASP A 339 7.34 9.83 -4.02
N MET A 340 8.67 9.97 -4.05
CA MET A 340 9.63 8.91 -3.71
C MET A 340 9.27 7.51 -4.29
N TYR A 341 8.81 7.45 -5.55
CA TYR A 341 8.43 6.23 -6.27
C TYR A 341 7.21 5.46 -5.72
N ARG A 342 6.38 6.09 -4.89
CA ARG A 342 5.22 5.44 -4.24
C ARG A 342 4.18 4.87 -5.19
N LEU A 343 4.07 5.38 -6.42
CA LEU A 343 3.06 4.92 -7.39
C LEU A 343 3.51 3.70 -8.22
N VAL A 344 4.79 3.36 -8.16
CA VAL A 344 5.40 2.26 -8.92
C VAL A 344 6.03 1.19 -8.02
N THR A 345 5.99 1.39 -6.71
CA THR A 345 6.38 0.40 -5.69
C THR A 345 5.21 0.00 -4.81
N THR A 346 5.29 -1.19 -4.23
CA THR A 346 4.29 -1.66 -3.26
C THR A 346 4.35 -0.81 -2.00
N GLN A 347 3.19 -0.46 -1.45
CA GLN A 347 3.08 0.41 -0.29
C GLN A 347 2.31 -0.26 0.84
N ASN A 348 2.66 0.09 2.07
CA ASN A 348 1.79 -0.11 3.22
C ASN A 348 1.02 1.19 3.47
N TYR A 349 -0.29 1.08 3.70
CA TYR A 349 -1.16 2.19 4.05
C TYR A 349 -2.09 1.78 5.19
N MET A 350 -2.81 2.74 5.77
CA MET A 350 -3.86 2.43 6.74
C MET A 350 -5.06 1.75 6.08
N ALA A 351 -5.37 2.09 4.83
CA ALA A 351 -6.49 1.50 4.12
C ALA A 351 -6.30 1.42 2.60
N VAL A 352 -7.10 0.55 2.00
CA VAL A 352 -7.30 0.43 0.55
C VAL A 352 -8.80 0.48 0.26
N THR A 353 -9.18 0.70 -1.01
CA THR A 353 -10.59 0.93 -1.35
C THR A 353 -11.38 -0.36 -1.57
N GLY A 354 -12.65 -0.35 -1.15
CA GLY A 354 -13.61 -1.43 -1.37
C GLY A 354 -14.03 -1.62 -2.82
N ALA A 355 -13.67 -0.71 -3.73
CA ALA A 355 -13.87 -0.92 -5.17
C ALA A 355 -13.09 -2.12 -5.71
N CYS A 356 -11.93 -2.43 -5.09
CA CYS A 356 -11.16 -3.63 -5.33
C CYS A 356 -10.31 -3.95 -4.08
N LEU A 357 -10.82 -4.82 -3.20
CA LEU A 357 -10.18 -5.19 -1.94
C LEU A 357 -10.14 -6.70 -1.76
N MET A 358 -8.94 -7.28 -1.74
CA MET A 358 -8.74 -8.69 -1.41
C MET A 358 -8.39 -8.86 0.07
N THR A 359 -9.01 -9.83 0.75
CA THR A 359 -8.70 -10.18 2.14
C THR A 359 -8.94 -11.66 2.39
N LYS A 360 -8.37 -12.22 3.45
CA LYS A 360 -8.66 -13.59 3.88
C LYS A 360 -10.09 -13.66 4.42
N THR A 361 -10.84 -14.69 4.03
CA THR A 361 -12.20 -14.93 4.52
C THR A 361 -12.25 -15.03 6.04
N ALA A 362 -11.24 -15.63 6.68
CA ALA A 362 -11.14 -15.73 8.13
C ALA A 362 -11.01 -14.36 8.81
N LEU A 363 -10.20 -13.44 8.24
CA LEU A 363 -10.05 -12.07 8.75
C LEU A 363 -11.32 -11.26 8.56
N TYR A 364 -11.96 -11.37 7.39
CA TYR A 364 -13.23 -10.71 7.12
C TYR A 364 -14.31 -11.10 8.14
N LYS A 365 -14.48 -12.41 8.39
CA LYS A 365 -15.43 -12.91 9.39
C LYS A 365 -15.01 -12.54 10.81
N GLY A 366 -13.72 -12.66 11.14
CA GLY A 366 -13.18 -12.34 12.47
C GLY A 366 -13.32 -10.88 12.87
N ALA A 367 -13.23 -9.96 11.91
CA ALA A 367 -13.43 -8.52 12.12
C ALA A 367 -14.91 -8.08 12.05
N GLY A 368 -15.85 -9.02 11.85
CA GLY A 368 -17.29 -8.74 11.74
C GLY A 368 -17.74 -8.20 10.39
N GLY A 369 -16.92 -8.33 9.34
CA GLY A 369 -17.20 -7.81 8.00
C GLY A 369 -17.22 -6.28 7.94
N LEU A 370 -17.91 -5.76 6.91
CA LEU A 370 -18.17 -4.32 6.77
C LEU A 370 -19.27 -3.88 7.75
N ASP A 371 -19.15 -2.69 8.32
CA ASP A 371 -20.13 -2.18 9.30
C ASP A 371 -21.41 -1.70 8.61
N GLU A 372 -22.46 -2.52 8.67
CA GLU A 372 -23.74 -2.28 7.99
C GLU A 372 -24.52 -1.08 8.58
N GLU A 373 -24.28 -0.73 9.85
CA GLU A 373 -25.06 0.27 10.57
C GLU A 373 -24.46 1.67 10.44
N LYS A 374 -23.14 1.77 10.64
CA LYS A 374 -22.43 3.05 10.68
C LYS A 374 -21.90 3.49 9.34
N PHE A 375 -21.60 2.54 8.46
CA PHE A 375 -20.92 2.74 7.18
C PHE A 375 -21.62 1.92 6.10
N ALA A 376 -22.88 2.24 5.81
CA ALA A 376 -23.67 1.50 4.82
C ALA A 376 -23.11 1.69 3.40
N VAL A 377 -22.50 2.86 3.12
CA VAL A 377 -22.06 3.23 1.77
C VAL A 377 -20.68 3.85 1.75
N ALA A 378 -20.41 4.90 2.53
CA ALA A 378 -19.09 5.55 2.62
C ALA A 378 -18.28 5.01 3.79
N TYR A 379 -16.94 5.05 3.67
CA TYR A 379 -15.96 4.66 4.69
C TYR A 379 -16.00 3.20 5.15
N ASN A 380 -16.82 2.33 4.54
CA ASN A 380 -16.95 0.93 4.95
C ASN A 380 -15.64 0.15 4.80
N ASP A 381 -14.94 0.42 3.71
CA ASP A 381 -13.65 -0.14 3.33
C ASP A 381 -12.53 0.37 4.24
N VAL A 382 -12.54 1.69 4.51
CA VAL A 382 -11.57 2.32 5.40
C VAL A 382 -11.73 1.83 6.84
N ASP A 383 -12.97 1.74 7.34
CA ASP A 383 -13.28 1.17 8.65
C ASP A 383 -12.78 -0.28 8.77
N TYR A 384 -13.05 -1.11 7.77
CA TYR A 384 -12.61 -2.49 7.74
C TYR A 384 -11.08 -2.60 7.75
N CYS A 385 -10.40 -1.87 6.88
CA CYS A 385 -8.94 -1.83 6.84
C CYS A 385 -8.35 -1.35 8.17
N MET A 386 -8.94 -0.33 8.79
CA MET A 386 -8.50 0.19 10.08
C MET A 386 -8.65 -0.85 11.20
N LYS A 387 -9.73 -1.65 11.21
CA LYS A 387 -9.88 -2.76 12.17
C LYS A 387 -8.74 -3.78 12.04
N LEU A 388 -8.28 -4.06 10.82
CA LEU A 388 -7.16 -4.98 10.57
C LEU A 388 -5.82 -4.33 10.96
N TRP A 389 -5.62 -3.07 10.58
CA TRP A 389 -4.41 -2.32 10.89
C TRP A 389 -4.20 -2.17 12.41
N GLN A 390 -5.27 -1.91 13.17
CA GLN A 390 -5.23 -1.85 14.63
C GLN A 390 -4.90 -3.20 15.30
N GLN A 391 -5.02 -4.31 14.59
CA GLN A 391 -4.56 -5.64 15.04
C GLN A 391 -3.09 -5.91 14.70
N GLY A 392 -2.38 -4.93 14.12
CA GLY A 392 -1.00 -5.06 13.68
C GLY A 392 -0.82 -5.70 12.30
N LEU A 393 -1.90 -5.87 11.53
CA LEU A 393 -1.83 -6.37 10.15
C LEU A 393 -1.51 -5.24 9.17
N LEU A 394 -0.84 -5.60 8.08
CA LEU A 394 -0.51 -4.68 6.99
C LEU A 394 -1.66 -4.60 5.98
N ASN A 395 -2.09 -3.39 5.63
CA ASN A 395 -2.87 -3.18 4.43
C ASN A 395 -1.92 -2.77 3.30
N VAL A 396 -1.98 -3.50 2.20
CA VAL A 396 -1.01 -3.42 1.10
C VAL A 396 -1.67 -2.87 -0.14
N TYR A 397 -1.05 -1.88 -0.75
CA TYR A 397 -1.35 -1.46 -2.11
C TYR A 397 -0.28 -2.04 -3.05
N THR A 398 -0.70 -2.71 -4.13
CA THR A 398 0.20 -3.12 -5.21
C THR A 398 -0.04 -2.28 -6.46
N PRO A 399 1.02 -1.72 -7.08
CA PRO A 399 0.90 -0.98 -8.33
C PRO A 399 0.79 -1.90 -9.55
N ARG A 400 0.77 -3.24 -9.39
CA ARG A 400 0.84 -4.23 -10.48
C ARG A 400 -0.50 -4.89 -10.81
N ALA A 401 -1.47 -4.84 -9.90
CA ALA A 401 -2.86 -5.12 -10.21
C ALA A 401 -3.50 -3.80 -10.67
N GLU A 402 -3.75 -3.65 -11.96
CA GLU A 402 -4.24 -2.42 -12.57
C GLU A 402 -5.65 -2.59 -13.15
N ALA A 403 -6.52 -1.61 -12.90
CA ALA A 403 -7.87 -1.59 -13.47
C ALA A 403 -8.39 -0.16 -13.71
N TYR A 404 -9.29 0.01 -14.68
CA TYR A 404 -10.17 1.19 -14.70
C TYR A 404 -11.33 0.99 -13.73
N HIS A 405 -11.75 2.05 -13.07
CA HIS A 405 -12.98 2.10 -12.29
C HIS A 405 -13.83 3.26 -12.77
N TYR A 406 -14.98 2.95 -13.37
CA TYR A 406 -15.85 3.93 -14.02
C TYR A 406 -16.77 4.67 -13.04
N GLU A 407 -16.29 4.87 -11.80
CA GLU A 407 -16.93 5.41 -10.60
C GLU A 407 -18.24 6.20 -10.80
N SER A 408 -19.22 5.90 -9.95
CA SER A 408 -20.50 6.63 -9.83
C SER A 408 -21.36 6.64 -11.10
N LYS A 409 -21.00 5.90 -12.16
CA LYS A 409 -21.90 5.65 -13.31
C LYS A 409 -23.21 4.97 -12.89
N SER A 410 -23.15 4.08 -11.90
CA SER A 410 -24.32 3.33 -11.45
C SER A 410 -25.12 3.94 -10.31
N ARG A 411 -24.53 4.90 -9.60
CA ARG A 411 -25.06 5.40 -8.32
C ARG A 411 -25.29 6.90 -8.28
N GLY A 412 -24.60 7.68 -9.11
CA GLY A 412 -24.50 9.14 -8.96
C GLY A 412 -23.61 9.56 -7.78
N LEU A 413 -23.42 10.87 -7.61
CA LEU A 413 -22.52 11.45 -6.59
C LEU A 413 -23.21 11.53 -5.22
N ASP A 414 -22.51 11.12 -4.16
CA ASP A 414 -23.03 11.12 -2.78
C ASP A 414 -23.31 12.53 -2.21
N THR A 415 -22.72 13.56 -2.81
CA THR A 415 -22.84 14.97 -2.39
C THR A 415 -24.08 15.68 -2.92
N LEU A 416 -24.86 15.02 -3.79
CA LEU A 416 -26.07 15.57 -4.38
C LEU A 416 -27.27 14.69 -3.97
N SER A 417 -28.37 15.30 -3.50
CA SER A 417 -29.66 14.67 -3.12
C SER A 417 -29.77 14.05 -1.71
N GLU A 418 -30.74 13.14 -1.52
CA GLU A 418 -31.09 12.42 -0.27
C GLU A 418 -29.89 11.65 0.33
N ASN A 419 -28.92 11.29 -0.52
CA ASN A 419 -27.66 10.67 -0.17
C ASN A 419 -26.75 11.55 0.72
N ALA A 420 -26.85 12.88 0.62
CA ALA A 420 -25.99 13.79 1.37
C ALA A 420 -26.19 13.66 2.89
N ARG A 421 -27.44 13.47 3.35
CA ARG A 421 -27.72 13.27 4.79
C ARG A 421 -27.10 11.98 5.33
N ARG A 422 -27.15 10.90 4.55
CA ARG A 422 -26.47 9.65 4.90
C ARG A 422 -24.96 9.88 4.94
N TYR A 423 -24.39 10.47 3.89
CA TYR A 423 -22.95 10.72 3.81
C TYR A 423 -22.44 11.54 4.99
N GLU A 424 -23.10 12.64 5.35
CA GLU A 424 -22.73 13.46 6.51
C GLU A 424 -22.81 12.68 7.83
N ARG A 425 -23.81 11.82 8.00
CA ARG A 425 -23.90 10.93 9.17
C ARG A 425 -22.74 9.93 9.21
N GLU A 426 -22.44 9.27 8.09
CA GLU A 426 -21.35 8.30 7.99
C GLU A 426 -19.99 8.97 8.20
N LYS A 427 -19.80 10.18 7.66
CA LYS A 427 -18.62 11.02 7.89
C LYS A 427 -18.48 11.39 9.38
N ALA A 428 -19.57 11.80 10.04
CA ALA A 428 -19.55 12.11 11.47
C ALA A 428 -19.23 10.86 12.32
N ASN A 429 -19.80 9.69 11.98
CA ASN A 429 -19.47 8.41 12.62
C ASN A 429 -17.99 8.06 12.45
N PHE A 430 -17.46 8.24 11.23
CA PHE A 430 -16.08 7.94 10.89
C PHE A 430 -15.13 8.85 11.67
N TYR A 431 -15.40 10.16 11.65
CA TYR A 431 -14.63 11.14 12.41
C TYR A 431 -14.64 10.82 13.90
N ALA A 432 -15.81 10.61 14.51
CA ALA A 432 -15.92 10.28 15.93
C ALA A 432 -15.16 8.99 16.31
N LYS A 433 -15.11 8.00 15.39
CA LYS A 433 -14.44 6.72 15.64
C LYS A 433 -12.92 6.81 15.47
N TYR A 434 -12.44 7.57 14.49
CA TYR A 434 -11.03 7.61 14.09
C TYR A 434 -10.37 8.98 14.28
N GLN A 435 -10.98 9.86 15.06
CA GLN A 435 -10.50 11.22 15.36
C GLN A 435 -8.99 11.28 15.65
N PRO A 436 -8.40 10.40 16.48
CA PRO A 436 -6.98 10.49 16.77
C PRO A 436 -6.07 10.37 15.53
N TYR A 437 -6.46 9.58 14.53
CA TYR A 437 -5.69 9.38 13.30
C TYR A 437 -5.97 10.46 12.25
N ILE A 438 -7.17 11.05 12.28
CA ILE A 438 -7.56 12.13 11.39
C ILE A 438 -6.90 13.45 11.84
N ASP A 439 -6.95 13.75 13.14
CA ASP A 439 -6.47 15.01 13.69
C ASP A 439 -4.96 15.01 13.92
N ASN A 440 -4.40 13.90 14.43
CA ASN A 440 -3.01 13.91 14.87
C ASN A 440 -2.04 13.46 13.77
N TYR A 441 -2.27 12.31 13.11
CA TYR A 441 -1.33 11.78 12.10
C TYR A 441 -1.71 10.40 11.50
N ASP A 442 -1.33 10.18 10.23
CA ASP A 442 -1.23 8.88 9.55
C ASP A 442 0.25 8.43 9.40
N PRO A 443 0.73 7.33 10.01
CA PRO A 443 2.02 6.65 9.78
C PRO A 443 2.57 6.70 8.37
N TYR A 444 1.73 6.65 7.36
CA TYR A 444 2.18 6.56 5.97
C TYR A 444 2.15 7.92 5.25
N TYR A 445 1.81 9.01 5.94
CA TYR A 445 1.77 10.38 5.41
C TYR A 445 2.47 11.40 6.30
N ASN A 446 3.66 11.86 5.88
CA ASN A 446 4.50 12.75 6.66
C ASN A 446 3.77 14.09 6.98
N PRO A 447 3.87 14.62 8.22
CA PRO A 447 3.17 15.85 8.62
C PRO A 447 3.62 17.12 7.91
N HIS A 448 4.73 17.11 7.16
CA HIS A 448 5.16 18.25 6.33
C HIS A 448 4.36 18.38 5.03
N PHE A 449 3.59 17.35 4.65
CA PHE A 449 2.66 17.43 3.53
C PHE A 449 1.31 18.03 3.94
N ASN A 450 0.69 18.82 3.05
CA ASN A 450 -0.64 19.36 3.25
C ASN A 450 -1.68 18.23 3.24
N ASN A 451 -2.72 18.36 4.05
CA ASN A 451 -3.84 17.43 4.08
C ASN A 451 -5.10 18.00 3.41
N LEU A 452 -4.96 19.03 2.57
CA LEU A 452 -6.08 19.64 1.85
C LEU A 452 -6.34 18.91 0.53
N PHE A 453 -5.29 18.40 -0.10
CA PHE A 453 -5.35 17.73 -1.40
C PHE A 453 -4.60 16.41 -1.39
N GLU A 454 -5.01 15.49 -2.27
CA GLU A 454 -4.44 14.16 -2.46
C GLU A 454 -3.08 14.13 -3.18
N ASN A 455 -2.28 15.19 -3.10
CA ASN A 455 -1.15 15.42 -4.02
C ASN A 455 0.24 15.47 -3.38
N PHE A 456 0.37 15.17 -2.08
CA PHE A 456 1.68 15.24 -1.38
C PHE A 456 2.33 16.64 -1.52
N GLY A 457 1.54 17.70 -1.74
CA GLY A 457 2.05 19.06 -1.78
C GLY A 457 2.55 19.49 -0.39
N LEU A 458 3.57 20.32 -0.32
CA LEU A 458 4.13 20.78 0.95
C LEU A 458 3.18 21.76 1.67
N LYS A 459 3.28 21.85 3.00
CA LYS A 459 2.55 22.82 3.84
C LYS A 459 3.09 24.25 3.74
#